data_AF-A0A7C2P3Y0-F1
#
_entry.id   AF-A0A7C2P3Y0-F1
#
_cell.length_a   1.000
_cell.length_b   1.000
_cell.length_c   1.000
_cell.angle_alpha   90.00
_cell.angle_beta   90.00
_cell.angle_gamma   90.00
#
_symmetry.space_group_name_H-M   'P 1'
#
loop_
_entity.id
_entity.type
_entity.pdbx_description
1 polymer ?
#
loop_
_entity_poly.entity_id
_entity_poly.type
_entity_poly.pdbx_seq_one_letter_code
_entity_poly.pdbx_strand_id
1 'polypeptide(L)'
;MVRRLPLFAFVSILAVGLLSAGWFAQAAAQARAQEKAAKDADLRAFMRKKLDACSQILEGLTTENGPLAKAGADALTELSSAEKWRVSNDVVYKQFSEEFQRTAKKLADSAEKGNFDDVTLKWIDATLSCIECHKFVRGMRIAGGR
;
A
#
# COMPACT_ATOMS: atom_id res chain seq x y z
N MET A 1 -3.88 -6.16 -72.59
CA MET A 1 -4.59 -5.76 -71.36
C MET A 1 -3.91 -6.42 -70.16
N VAL A 2 -2.88 -5.79 -69.56
CA VAL A 2 -2.36 -6.16 -68.21
C VAL A 2 -1.74 -4.89 -67.61
N ARG A 3 -2.40 -4.30 -66.62
CA ARG A 3 -1.94 -3.08 -65.93
C ARG A 3 -1.00 -3.50 -64.79
N ARG A 4 0.30 -3.28 -64.93
CA ARG A 4 1.29 -3.57 -63.87
C ARG A 4 1.18 -2.50 -62.79
N LEU A 5 0.77 -2.90 -61.58
CA LEU A 5 0.72 -2.01 -60.41
C LEU A 5 2.15 -1.74 -59.91
N PRO A 6 2.55 -0.49 -59.60
CA PRO A 6 3.93 -0.17 -59.25
C PRO A 6 4.31 -0.71 -57.86
N LEU A 7 5.42 -1.45 -57.82
CA LEU A 7 6.03 -2.09 -56.63
C LEU A 7 6.28 -1.09 -55.46
N PHE A 8 6.32 0.22 -55.75
CA PHE A 8 6.50 1.29 -54.76
C PHE A 8 5.31 1.50 -53.81
N ALA A 9 4.09 1.07 -54.17
CA ALA A 9 2.92 1.24 -53.31
C ALA A 9 2.91 0.29 -52.09
N PHE A 10 3.61 -0.84 -52.14
CA PHE A 10 3.65 -1.83 -51.06
C PHE A 10 4.68 -1.53 -49.97
N VAL A 11 5.79 -0.87 -50.29
CA VAL A 11 6.86 -0.56 -49.33
C VAL A 11 6.44 0.55 -48.34
N SER A 12 5.66 1.53 -48.79
CA SER A 12 5.16 2.62 -47.93
C SER A 12 4.12 2.18 -46.90
N ILE A 13 3.30 1.16 -47.20
CA ILE A 13 2.27 0.63 -46.29
C ILE A 13 2.90 -0.13 -45.12
N LEU A 14 3.99 -0.88 -45.36
CA LEU A 14 4.71 -1.62 -44.31
C LEU A 14 5.46 -0.68 -43.34
N ALA A 15 6.07 0.40 -43.84
CA ALA A 15 6.77 1.38 -43.00
C ALA A 15 5.80 2.18 -42.11
N VAL A 16 4.62 2.58 -42.61
CA VAL A 16 3.58 3.26 -41.84
C VAL A 16 2.94 2.32 -40.79
N GLY A 17 2.74 1.04 -41.14
CA GLY A 17 2.25 0.02 -40.21
C GLY A 17 3.16 -0.18 -38.98
N LEU A 18 4.48 -0.26 -39.19
CA LEU A 18 5.48 -0.40 -38.12
C LEU A 18 5.59 0.84 -37.22
N LEU A 19 5.51 2.05 -37.80
CA LEU A 19 5.50 3.32 -37.04
C LEU A 19 4.24 3.47 -36.18
N SER A 20 3.08 3.08 -36.70
CA SER A 20 1.82 3.13 -35.94
C SER A 20 1.81 2.14 -34.76
N ALA A 21 2.31 0.92 -34.94
CA ALA A 21 2.41 -0.09 -33.89
C ALA A 21 3.33 0.35 -32.73
N GLY A 22 4.44 1.03 -33.04
CA GLY A 22 5.34 1.62 -32.04
C GLY A 22 4.67 2.71 -31.20
N TRP A 23 3.85 3.57 -31.82
CA TRP A 23 3.10 4.62 -31.12
C TRP A 23 2.07 4.04 -30.16
N PHE A 24 1.30 3.03 -30.59
CA PHE A 24 0.31 2.36 -29.73
C PHE A 24 0.97 1.61 -28.56
N ALA A 25 2.09 0.92 -28.80
CA ALA A 25 2.83 0.25 -27.74
C ALA A 25 3.35 1.24 -26.68
N GLN A 26 3.90 2.38 -27.12
CA GLN A 26 4.40 3.41 -26.22
C GLN A 26 3.28 4.10 -25.43
N ALA A 27 2.17 4.45 -26.09
CA ALA A 27 1.01 5.02 -25.42
C ALA A 27 0.44 4.06 -24.35
N ALA A 28 0.36 2.76 -24.66
CA ALA A 28 -0.09 1.75 -23.73
C ALA A 28 0.89 1.52 -22.56
N ALA A 29 2.20 1.67 -22.78
CA ALA A 29 3.20 1.63 -21.70
C ALA A 29 3.09 2.85 -20.78
N GLN A 30 2.92 4.06 -21.36
CA GLN A 30 2.72 5.30 -20.62
C GLN A 30 1.44 5.26 -19.77
N ALA A 31 0.32 4.78 -20.33
CA ALA A 31 -0.93 4.62 -19.60
C ALA A 31 -0.78 3.69 -18.38
N ARG A 32 -0.11 2.54 -18.54
CA ARG A 32 0.17 1.61 -17.43
C ARG A 32 1.07 2.23 -16.37
N ALA A 33 2.09 2.99 -16.77
CA ALA A 33 2.99 3.67 -15.85
C ALA A 33 2.23 4.74 -15.04
N GLN A 34 1.35 5.51 -15.70
CA GLN A 34 0.52 6.52 -15.05
C GLN A 34 -0.48 5.89 -14.07
N GLU A 35 -1.15 4.80 -14.46
CA GLU A 35 -2.04 4.04 -13.57
C GLU A 35 -1.30 3.51 -12.35
N LYS A 36 -0.11 2.92 -12.54
CA LYS A 36 0.73 2.45 -11.43
C LYS A 36 1.12 3.60 -10.49
N ALA A 37 1.54 4.73 -11.05
CA ALA A 37 1.93 5.90 -10.25
C ALA A 37 0.75 6.43 -9.41
N ALA A 38 -0.46 6.44 -9.98
CA ALA A 38 -1.68 6.82 -9.28
C ALA A 38 -2.01 5.85 -8.12
N LYS A 39 -1.94 4.53 -8.36
CA LYS A 39 -2.12 3.50 -7.31
C LYS A 39 -1.08 3.64 -6.19
N ASP A 40 0.18 3.89 -6.55
CA ASP A 40 1.25 4.09 -5.56
C ASP A 40 1.01 5.37 -4.74
N ALA A 41 0.50 6.45 -5.36
CA ALA A 41 0.15 7.69 -4.65
C ALA A 41 -1.02 7.49 -3.68
N ASP A 42 -2.05 6.78 -4.10
CA ASP A 42 -3.21 6.45 -3.29
C ASP A 42 -2.83 5.56 -2.08
N LEU A 43 -1.98 4.55 -2.29
CA LEU A 43 -1.46 3.73 -1.18
C LEU A 43 -0.61 4.57 -0.21
N ARG A 44 0.22 5.50 -0.71
CA ARG A 44 0.99 6.41 0.16
C ARG A 44 0.08 7.29 1.01
N ALA A 45 -0.98 7.85 0.41
CA ALA A 45 -1.96 8.65 1.13
C ALA A 45 -2.68 7.82 2.21
N PHE A 46 -3.03 6.57 1.90
CA PHE A 46 -3.61 5.65 2.87
C PHE A 46 -2.64 5.32 4.03
N MET A 47 -1.36 5.05 3.74
CA MET A 47 -0.35 4.80 4.77
C MET A 47 0.01 6.04 5.58
N ARG A 48 -0.21 7.25 5.07
CA ARG A 48 -0.08 8.48 5.88
C ARG A 48 -1.08 8.48 7.03
N LYS A 49 -2.33 8.07 6.78
CA LYS A 49 -3.36 7.95 7.83
C LYS A 49 -2.93 7.00 8.96
N LYS A 50 -2.20 5.92 8.64
CA LYS A 50 -1.60 5.02 9.64
C LYS A 50 -0.61 5.78 10.54
N LEU A 51 0.25 6.63 9.95
CA LEU A 51 1.18 7.43 10.74
C LEU A 51 0.45 8.45 11.61
N ASP A 52 -0.60 9.08 11.10
CA ASP A 52 -1.38 10.06 11.87
C ASP A 52 -2.01 9.39 13.12
N ALA A 53 -2.56 8.18 12.96
CA ALA A 53 -3.06 7.37 14.07
C ALA A 53 -1.96 6.94 15.07
N CYS A 54 -0.77 6.57 14.57
CA CYS A 54 0.41 6.33 15.40
C CYS A 54 0.80 7.56 16.24
N SER A 55 0.75 8.76 15.64
CA SER A 55 1.03 10.02 16.33
C SER A 55 0.02 10.30 17.45
N GLN A 56 -1.27 10.04 17.21
CA GLN A 56 -2.30 10.18 18.26
C GLN A 56 -2.06 9.24 19.45
N ILE A 57 -1.63 8.00 19.21
CA ILE A 57 -1.30 7.06 20.28
C ILE A 57 -0.14 7.58 21.13
N LEU A 58 0.95 8.04 20.47
CA LEU A 58 2.11 8.57 21.18
C LEU A 58 1.78 9.86 21.95
N GLU A 59 0.99 10.76 21.36
CA GLU A 59 0.52 11.95 22.03
C GLU A 59 -0.36 11.60 23.24
N GLY A 60 -1.31 10.68 23.08
CA GLY A 60 -2.16 10.20 24.16
C GLY A 60 -1.37 9.55 25.30
N LEU A 61 -0.32 8.79 24.99
CA LEU A 61 0.59 8.23 25.99
C LEU A 61 1.36 9.31 26.75
N THR A 62 1.95 10.26 26.03
CA THR A 62 2.82 11.30 26.63
C THR A 62 2.06 12.39 27.39
N THR A 63 0.74 12.45 27.21
CA THR A 63 -0.15 13.42 27.86
C THR A 63 -1.19 12.76 28.77
N GLU A 64 -1.10 11.44 28.98
CA GLU A 64 -2.10 10.63 29.71
C GLU A 64 -3.54 10.86 29.21
N ASN A 65 -3.70 11.08 27.90
CA ASN A 65 -4.97 11.25 27.24
C ASN A 65 -5.44 9.92 26.64
N GLY A 66 -6.11 9.12 27.47
CA GLY A 66 -6.70 7.83 27.10
C GLY A 66 -7.64 7.90 25.88
N PRO A 67 -8.60 8.84 25.82
CA PRO A 67 -9.47 9.02 24.64
C PRO A 67 -8.70 9.26 23.33
N LEU A 68 -7.62 10.06 23.36
CA LEU A 68 -6.79 10.31 22.18
C LEU A 68 -6.01 9.06 21.76
N ALA A 69 -5.41 8.35 22.72
CA ALA A 69 -4.73 7.10 22.44
C ALA A 69 -5.68 6.03 21.88
N LYS A 70 -6.89 5.93 22.44
CA LYS A 70 -7.94 5.03 21.96
C LYS A 70 -8.36 5.37 20.54
N ALA A 71 -8.58 6.65 20.22
CA ALA A 71 -8.96 7.08 18.88
C ALA A 71 -7.91 6.67 17.83
N GLY A 72 -6.63 6.85 18.14
CA GLY A 72 -5.55 6.36 17.27
C GLY A 72 -5.54 4.83 17.13
N ALA A 73 -5.75 4.10 18.23
CA ALA A 73 -5.79 2.64 18.23
C ALA A 73 -6.97 2.06 17.42
N ASP A 74 -8.15 2.67 17.56
CA ASP A 74 -9.35 2.33 16.79
C ASP A 74 -9.11 2.59 15.30
N ALA A 75 -8.50 3.73 14.95
CA ALA A 75 -8.15 4.07 13.57
C ALA A 75 -7.15 3.06 12.97
N LEU A 76 -6.16 2.60 13.74
CA LEU A 76 -5.25 1.53 13.27
C LEU A 76 -5.98 0.21 13.01
N THR A 77 -6.95 -0.13 13.87
CA THR A 77 -7.77 -1.34 13.71
C THR A 77 -8.65 -1.26 12.46
N GLU A 78 -9.30 -0.11 12.23
CA GLU A 78 -10.11 0.13 11.02
C GLU A 78 -9.25 0.08 9.76
N LEU A 79 -8.14 0.83 9.72
CA LEU A 79 -7.24 0.87 8.57
C LEU A 79 -6.71 -0.53 8.23
N SER A 80 -6.32 -1.31 9.23
CA SER A 80 -5.78 -2.65 9.00
C SER A 80 -6.82 -3.68 8.57
N SER A 81 -8.11 -3.38 8.69
CA SER A 81 -9.21 -4.22 8.22
C SER A 81 -9.66 -3.86 6.80
N ALA A 82 -9.25 -2.72 6.27
CA ALA A 82 -9.65 -2.26 4.94
C ALA A 82 -9.02 -3.09 3.83
N GLU A 83 -9.74 -3.31 2.72
CA GLU A 83 -9.22 -4.08 1.57
C GLU A 83 -7.91 -3.49 1.02
N LYS A 84 -7.76 -2.16 1.07
CA LYS A 84 -6.53 -1.47 0.66
C LYS A 84 -5.29 -1.85 1.50
N TRP A 85 -5.48 -2.35 2.72
CA TRP A 85 -4.41 -2.90 3.55
C TRP A 85 -3.87 -4.22 3.01
N ARG A 86 -4.66 -4.97 2.24
CA ARG A 86 -4.32 -6.32 1.77
C ARG A 86 -3.41 -6.28 0.53
N VAL A 87 -2.21 -5.74 0.69
CA VAL A 87 -1.24 -5.53 -0.41
C VAL A 87 -0.54 -6.81 -0.88
N SER A 88 -0.71 -7.92 -0.15
CA SER A 88 -0.19 -9.24 -0.50
C SER A 88 -1.16 -10.34 -0.06
N ASN A 89 -1.19 -11.44 -0.81
CA ASN A 89 -1.92 -12.66 -0.46
C ASN A 89 -1.08 -13.66 0.35
N ASP A 90 0.19 -13.34 0.62
CA ASP A 90 1.11 -14.21 1.33
C ASP A 90 0.62 -14.52 2.76
N VAL A 91 0.78 -15.77 3.19
CA VAL A 91 0.32 -16.24 4.49
C VAL A 91 1.01 -15.53 5.66
N VAL A 92 2.30 -15.19 5.49
CA VAL A 92 3.08 -14.45 6.48
C VAL A 92 2.60 -13.00 6.54
N TYR A 93 2.27 -12.38 5.40
CA TYR A 93 1.65 -11.05 5.38
C TYR A 93 0.32 -11.02 6.16
N LYS A 94 -0.52 -12.04 5.95
CA LYS A 94 -1.79 -12.17 6.64
C LYS A 94 -1.58 -12.30 8.15
N GLN A 95 -0.63 -13.14 8.59
CA GLN A 95 -0.31 -13.30 10.00
C GLN A 95 0.17 -11.98 10.64
N PHE A 96 1.04 -11.22 9.98
CA PHE A 96 1.45 -9.90 10.47
C PHE A 96 0.26 -8.95 10.64
N SER A 97 -0.67 -8.95 9.67
CA SER A 97 -1.86 -8.10 9.71
C SER A 97 -2.80 -8.48 10.86
N GLU A 98 -3.03 -9.77 11.08
CA GLU A 98 -3.87 -10.25 12.18
C GLU A 98 -3.27 -9.96 13.56
N GLU A 99 -1.95 -10.13 13.72
CA GLU A 99 -1.27 -9.79 14.98
C GLU A 99 -1.32 -8.29 15.26
N PHE A 100 -1.11 -7.48 14.22
CA PHE A 100 -1.24 -6.02 14.31
C PHE A 100 -2.65 -5.60 14.75
N GLN A 101 -3.70 -6.16 14.13
CA GLN A 101 -5.09 -5.89 14.49
C GLN A 101 -5.40 -6.27 15.94
N ARG A 102 -4.95 -7.46 16.39
CA ARG A 102 -5.12 -7.89 17.79
C ARG A 102 -4.44 -6.94 18.77
N THR A 103 -3.23 -6.50 18.44
CA THR A 103 -2.47 -5.58 19.28
C THR A 103 -3.12 -4.20 19.34
N ALA A 104 -3.56 -3.65 18.20
CA ALA A 104 -4.27 -2.38 18.13
C ALA A 104 -5.58 -2.39 18.93
N LYS A 105 -6.35 -3.48 18.86
CA LYS A 105 -7.56 -3.64 19.67
C LYS A 105 -7.26 -3.68 21.17
N LYS A 106 -6.25 -4.45 21.59
CA LYS A 106 -5.84 -4.48 23.01
C LYS A 106 -5.37 -3.12 23.50
N LEU A 107 -4.64 -2.37 22.66
CA LEU A 107 -4.20 -1.02 22.96
C LEU A 107 -5.41 -0.10 23.20
N ALA A 108 -6.43 -0.17 22.33
CA ALA A 108 -7.67 0.59 22.48
C ALA A 108 -8.39 0.25 23.79
N ASP A 109 -8.55 -1.03 24.09
CA ASP A 109 -9.21 -1.51 25.31
C ASP A 109 -8.46 -1.06 26.58
N SER A 110 -7.13 -0.98 26.54
CA SER A 110 -6.30 -0.52 27.67
C SER A 110 -6.31 1.00 27.83
N ALA A 111 -6.35 1.73 26.72
CA ALA A 111 -6.49 3.18 26.72
C ALA A 111 -7.86 3.62 27.26
N GLU A 112 -8.93 2.89 26.92
CA GLU A 112 -10.27 3.10 27.47
C GLU A 112 -10.32 2.92 28.99
N LYS A 113 -9.54 1.99 29.53
CA LYS A 113 -9.43 1.73 30.98
C LYS A 113 -8.48 2.69 31.70
N GLY A 114 -7.79 3.58 30.99
CA GLY A 114 -6.76 4.46 31.56
C GLY A 114 -5.53 3.72 32.09
N ASN A 115 -5.26 2.50 31.61
CA ASN A 115 -4.10 1.71 32.05
C ASN A 115 -2.87 2.03 31.17
N PHE A 116 -2.22 3.17 31.42
CA PHE A 116 -1.13 3.67 30.58
C PHE A 116 0.12 2.80 30.55
N ASP A 117 0.39 2.02 31.60
CA ASP A 117 1.47 1.03 31.60
C ASP A 117 1.22 -0.04 30.52
N ASP A 118 0.00 -0.58 30.46
CA ASP A 118 -0.36 -1.56 29.44
C ASP A 118 -0.47 -0.91 28.04
N VAL A 119 -0.99 0.32 27.92
CA VAL A 119 -0.97 1.06 26.65
C VAL A 119 0.47 1.21 26.15
N THR A 120 1.43 1.49 27.03
CA THR A 120 2.85 1.63 26.68
C THR A 120 3.40 0.32 26.13
N LEU A 121 3.16 -0.81 26.81
CA LEU A 121 3.61 -2.12 26.35
C LEU A 121 2.98 -2.48 24.99
N LYS A 122 1.68 -2.27 24.82
CA LYS A 122 0.99 -2.54 23.53
C LYS A 122 1.46 -1.62 22.42
N TRP A 123 1.83 -0.38 22.73
CA TRP A 123 2.37 0.55 21.76
C TRP A 123 3.75 0.13 21.25
N ILE A 124 4.60 -0.39 22.14
CA ILE A 124 5.88 -0.99 21.76
C ILE A 124 5.65 -2.19 20.85
N ASP A 125 4.74 -3.11 21.22
CA ASP A 125 4.38 -4.27 20.40
C ASP A 125 3.87 -3.86 19.00
N ALA A 126 2.99 -2.84 18.94
CA ALA A 126 2.48 -2.31 17.68
C ALA A 126 3.58 -1.70 16.81
N THR A 127 4.54 -1.00 17.44
CA THR A 127 5.69 -0.40 16.76
C THR A 127 6.59 -1.49 16.16
N LEU A 128 6.88 -2.55 16.92
CA LEU A 128 7.65 -3.70 16.43
C LEU A 128 6.95 -4.38 15.25
N SER A 129 5.65 -4.65 15.36
CA SER A 129 4.84 -5.22 14.27
C SER A 129 4.89 -4.37 12.99
N CYS A 130 4.83 -3.04 13.11
CA CYS A 130 4.97 -2.13 11.97
C CYS A 130 6.31 -2.30 11.26
N ILE A 131 7.40 -2.38 12.02
CA ILE A 131 8.77 -2.51 11.48
C ILE A 131 8.95 -3.87 10.81
N GLU A 132 8.49 -4.95 11.44
CA GLU A 132 8.63 -6.31 10.93
C GLU A 132 7.83 -6.54 9.64
N CYS A 133 6.56 -6.11 9.61
CA CYS A 133 5.75 -6.17 8.40
C CYS A 133 6.40 -5.37 7.26
N HIS A 134 6.91 -4.17 7.53
CA HIS A 134 7.60 -3.37 6.51
C HIS A 134 8.91 -4.01 6.02
N LYS A 135 9.67 -4.67 6.90
CA LYS A 135 10.85 -5.46 6.49
C LYS A 135 10.44 -6.59 5.55
N PHE A 136 9.40 -7.33 5.90
CA PHE A 136 8.88 -8.43 5.08
C PHE A 136 8.39 -7.95 3.70
N VAL A 137 7.53 -6.92 3.65
CA VAL A 137 7.02 -6.36 2.39
C VAL A 137 8.13 -5.80 1.51
N ARG A 138 9.15 -5.17 2.09
CA ARG A 138 10.33 -4.72 1.33
C ARG A 138 11.10 -5.90 0.75
N GLY A 139 11.28 -6.97 1.53
CA GLY A 139 11.91 -8.21 1.09
C GLY A 139 11.19 -8.84 -0.11
N MET A 140 9.86 -8.96 -0.05
CA MET A 140 9.05 -9.48 -1.17
C MET A 140 9.26 -8.69 -2.46
N ARG A 141 9.29 -7.34 -2.37
CA ARG A 141 9.51 -6.48 -3.53
C ARG A 141 10.89 -6.66 -4.17
N ILE A 142 11.93 -6.90 -3.36
CA ILE A 142 13.29 -7.15 -3.86
C ILE A 142 13.38 -8.53 -4.52
N ALA A 143 12.73 -9.55 -3.93
CA ALA A 143 12.73 -10.92 -4.42
C ALA A 143 11.82 -11.14 -5.66
N GLY A 144 11.05 -10.14 -6.09
CA GLY A 144 10.12 -10.25 -7.22
C GLY A 144 8.83 -11.02 -6.91
N GLY A 145 8.57 -11.37 -5.65
CA GLY A 145 7.32 -11.99 -5.21
C GLY A 145 6.19 -10.96 -5.26
N ARG A 146 5.28 -11.13 -6.23
CA ARG A 146 3.99 -10.43 -6.28
C ARG A 146 2.89 -11.38 -5.85
#